data_AF-A0A6B3GN18-F1
#
_entry.id   AF-A0A6B3GN18-F1
#
_cell.length_a   1.000
_cell.length_b   1.000
_cell.length_c   1.000
_cell.angle_alpha   90.00
_cell.angle_beta   90.00
_cell.angle_gamma   90.00
#
_symmetry.space_group_name_H-M   'P 1'
#
loop_
_entity.id
_entity.type
_entity.pdbx_description
1 polymer ?
#
loop_
_entity_poly.entity_id
_entity_poly.type
_entity_poly.pdbx_seq_one_letter_code
_entity_poly.pdbx_strand_id
1 'polypeptide(L)'
;MKTGEGVTGLKSGVGKALTKLADGQAGLDDTTGSVSAAAQKELYDSWKKYVSDVRGRCEALGGLLQKVGHDLSKSDEEALAELQKLKVKYEDTEPVGGQSKEK
;
A
#
# COMPACT_ATOMS: atom_id res chain seq x y z
N MET A 1 19.08 13.13 -2.90
CA MET A 1 17.81 12.41 -2.69
C MET A 1 17.38 11.88 -4.05
N LYS A 2 17.17 10.57 -4.20
CA LYS A 2 16.71 10.00 -5.48
C LYS A 2 15.20 10.12 -5.59
N THR A 3 14.69 10.47 -6.76
CA THR A 3 13.26 10.54 -7.03
C THR A 3 12.61 9.18 -6.72
N GLY A 4 11.57 9.16 -5.89
CA GLY A 4 10.88 7.93 -5.47
C GLY A 4 11.42 7.25 -4.21
N GLU A 5 12.57 7.66 -3.66
CA GLU A 5 13.21 7.00 -2.51
C GLU A 5 12.34 7.01 -1.25
N GLY A 6 11.62 8.11 -0.98
CA GLY A 6 10.67 8.20 0.14
C GLY A 6 9.51 7.21 0.02
N VAL A 7 8.99 6.99 -1.20
CA VAL A 7 7.90 6.05 -1.45
C VAL A 7 8.38 4.60 -1.32
N THR A 8 9.61 4.31 -1.76
CA THR A 8 10.26 3.01 -1.53
C THR A 8 10.53 2.77 -0.04
N GLY A 9 10.89 3.80 0.72
CA GLY A 9 10.99 3.75 2.17
C GLY A 9 9.65 3.41 2.83
N LEU A 10 8.55 4.04 2.39
CA LEU A 10 7.20 3.72 2.85
C LEU A 10 6.82 2.27 2.54
N LYS A 11 7.10 1.75 1.32
CA LYS A 11 6.91 0.34 0.96
C LYS A 11 7.57 -0.60 1.99
N SER A 12 8.80 -0.29 2.40
CA SER A 12 9.53 -1.08 3.39
C SER A 12 8.85 -1.05 4.77
N GLY A 13 8.44 0.14 5.22
CA GLY A 13 7.68 0.30 6.47
C GLY A 13 6.37 -0.48 6.47
N VAL A 14 5.60 -0.38 5.38
CA VAL A 14 4.35 -1.13 5.19
C VAL A 14 4.61 -2.64 5.17
N GLY A 15 5.70 -3.09 4.53
CA GLY A 15 6.12 -4.49 4.56
C GLY A 15 6.39 -5.01 5.98
N LYS A 16 7.06 -4.21 6.82
CA LYS A 16 7.26 -4.56 8.24
C LYS A 16 5.94 -4.63 9.01
N ALA A 17 4.99 -3.74 8.71
CA ALA A 17 3.67 -3.78 9.32
C ALA A 17 2.90 -5.05 8.93
N LEU A 18 2.98 -5.51 7.67
CA LEU A 18 2.40 -6.79 7.23
C LEU A 18 2.98 -7.98 7.99
N THR A 19 4.30 -8.01 8.19
CA THR A 19 4.96 -9.05 9.00
C THR A 19 4.39 -9.06 10.41
N LYS A 20 4.35 -7.90 11.09
CA LYS A 20 3.81 -7.80 12.44
C LYS A 20 2.33 -8.20 12.53
N LEU A 21 1.54 -7.89 11.49
CA LEU A 21 0.13 -8.30 11.42
C LEU A 21 0.01 -9.83 11.31
N ALA A 22 0.86 -10.47 10.51
CA ALA A 22 0.91 -11.93 10.41
C ALA A 22 1.37 -12.58 11.73
N ASP A 23 2.40 -12.02 12.36
CA ASP A 23 2.89 -12.50 13.66
C ASP A 23 1.80 -12.41 14.74
N GLY A 24 0.98 -11.35 14.72
CA GLY A 24 -0.14 -11.17 15.66
C GLY A 24 -1.33 -12.12 15.42
N GLN A 25 -1.46 -12.69 14.22
CA GLN A 25 -2.50 -13.68 13.90
C GLN A 25 -2.04 -15.11 14.21
N ALA A 26 -0.74 -15.36 14.30
CA ALA A 26 -0.18 -16.69 14.51
C ALA A 26 -0.76 -17.34 15.77
N GLY A 27 -1.24 -18.58 15.64
CA GLY A 27 -1.83 -19.34 16.75
C GLY A 27 -3.33 -19.09 16.97
N LEU A 28 -3.97 -18.24 16.16
CA LEU A 28 -5.42 -18.01 16.16
C LEU A 28 -6.10 -18.65 14.92
N ASP A 29 -5.43 -19.61 14.28
CA ASP A 29 -5.87 -20.22 13.03
C ASP A 29 -7.02 -21.23 13.22
N ASP A 30 -7.14 -21.80 14.42
CA ASP A 30 -8.29 -22.60 14.81
C ASP A 30 -9.42 -21.70 15.29
N THR A 31 -10.45 -21.59 14.45
CA THR A 31 -11.64 -20.77 14.71
C THR A 31 -12.80 -21.59 15.28
N THR A 32 -12.59 -22.89 15.51
CA THR A 32 -13.64 -23.82 15.93
C THR A 32 -14.13 -23.48 17.34
N GLY A 33 -15.43 -23.21 17.46
CA GLY A 33 -16.08 -22.97 18.77
C GLY A 33 -15.87 -21.58 19.37
N SER A 34 -15.19 -20.65 18.69
CA SER A 34 -14.96 -19.29 19.19
C SER A 34 -15.35 -18.23 18.15
N VAL A 35 -16.43 -17.50 18.42
CA VAL A 35 -16.90 -16.38 17.59
C VAL A 35 -15.87 -15.26 17.52
N SER A 36 -15.10 -15.03 18.60
CA SER A 36 -14.05 -14.03 18.62
C SER A 36 -12.86 -14.42 17.75
N ALA A 37 -12.51 -15.71 17.67
CA ALA A 37 -11.45 -16.19 16.77
C ALA A 37 -11.84 -16.02 15.29
N ALA A 38 -13.10 -16.34 14.94
CA ALA A 38 -13.62 -16.11 13.59
C ALA A 38 -13.61 -14.61 13.22
N ALA A 39 -14.11 -13.74 14.11
CA ALA A 39 -14.10 -12.29 13.89
C ALA A 39 -12.67 -11.72 13.75
N GLN A 40 -11.72 -12.23 14.54
CA GLN A 40 -10.32 -11.82 14.46
C GLN A 40 -9.70 -12.24 13.12
N LYS A 41 -10.02 -13.44 12.61
CA LYS A 41 -9.56 -13.90 11.28
C LYS A 41 -10.10 -13.03 10.16
N GLU A 42 -11.38 -12.68 10.18
CA GLU A 42 -11.97 -11.76 9.20
C GLU A 42 -11.31 -10.38 9.22
N LEU A 43 -11.04 -9.86 10.42
CA LEU A 43 -10.33 -8.60 10.60
C LEU A 43 -8.90 -8.70 10.02
N TYR A 44 -8.18 -9.76 10.36
CA TYR A 44 -6.84 -10.02 9.83
C TYR A 44 -6.84 -10.07 8.31
N ASP A 45 -7.74 -10.83 7.68
CA ASP A 45 -7.80 -10.99 6.23
C ASP A 45 -8.08 -9.64 5.54
N SER A 46 -9.00 -8.83 6.09
CA SER A 46 -9.31 -7.49 5.60
C SER A 46 -8.10 -6.55 5.68
N TRP A 47 -7.44 -6.48 6.83
CA TRP A 47 -6.26 -5.63 7.02
C TRP A 47 -5.06 -6.10 6.20
N LYS A 48 -4.84 -7.41 6.11
CA LYS A 48 -3.77 -8.00 5.30
C LYS A 48 -3.93 -7.62 3.84
N LYS A 49 -5.16 -7.72 3.30
CA LYS A 49 -5.49 -7.29 1.94
C LYS A 49 -5.18 -5.81 1.75
N TYR A 50 -5.78 -4.94 2.56
CA TYR A 50 -5.60 -3.49 2.46
C TYR A 50 -4.12 -3.07 2.53
N VAL A 51 -3.37 -3.55 3.53
CA VAL A 51 -1.96 -3.17 3.72
C VAL A 51 -1.08 -3.74 2.59
N SER A 52 -1.42 -4.90 2.02
CA SER A 52 -0.74 -5.46 0.83
C SER A 52 -0.98 -4.59 -0.40
N ASP A 53 -2.21 -4.12 -0.60
CA ASP A 53 -2.56 -3.24 -1.71
C ASP A 53 -1.84 -1.88 -1.60
N VAL A 54 -1.76 -1.31 -0.40
CA VAL A 54 -0.95 -0.11 -0.09
C VAL A 54 0.53 -0.33 -0.38
N ARG A 55 1.08 -1.50 -0.02
CA ARG A 55 2.49 -1.83 -0.34
C ARG A 55 2.71 -1.88 -1.85
N GLY A 56 1.79 -2.48 -2.60
CA GLY A 56 1.83 -2.55 -4.06
C GLY A 56 1.77 -1.17 -4.72
N ARG A 57 0.93 -0.26 -4.19
CA ARG A 57 0.87 1.14 -4.61
C ARG A 57 2.20 1.86 -4.43
N CYS A 58 2.82 1.70 -3.26
CA CYS A 58 4.13 2.30 -2.99
C CYS A 58 5.21 1.76 -3.91
N GLU A 59 5.19 0.46 -4.21
CA GLU A 59 6.12 -0.15 -5.17
C GLU A 59 5.97 0.42 -6.57
N ALA A 60 4.73 0.48 -7.08
CA ALA A 60 4.48 0.95 -8.43
C ALA A 60 4.79 2.46 -8.58
N LEU A 61 4.38 3.28 -7.61
CA LEU A 61 4.66 4.71 -7.60
C LEU A 61 6.15 5.01 -7.41
N GLY A 62 6.81 4.36 -6.46
CA GLY A 62 8.25 4.52 -6.23
C GLY A 62 9.07 4.12 -7.45
N GLY A 63 8.71 3.00 -8.10
CA GLY A 63 9.34 2.56 -9.34
C GLY A 63 9.12 3.52 -10.51
N LEU A 64 7.92 4.09 -10.64
CA LEU A 64 7.64 5.12 -11.64
C LEU A 64 8.52 6.36 -11.41
N LEU A 65 8.50 6.89 -10.20
CA LEU A 65 9.26 8.09 -9.81
C LEU A 65 10.77 7.89 -10.03
N GLN A 66 11.30 6.71 -9.73
CA GLN A 66 12.70 6.38 -9.98
C GLN A 66 13.01 6.32 -11.48
N LYS A 67 12.10 5.77 -12.31
CA LYS A 67 12.26 5.74 -13.77
C LYS A 67 12.24 7.14 -14.35
N VAL A 68 11.27 7.98 -13.97
CA VAL A 68 11.17 9.37 -14.44
C VAL A 68 12.41 10.18 -14.01
N GLY A 69 12.86 10.04 -12.76
CA GLY A 69 14.06 10.74 -12.30
C GLY A 69 15.37 10.26 -12.94
N HIS A 70 15.43 9.02 -13.43
CA HIS A 70 16.58 8.49 -14.16
C HIS A 70 16.54 8.86 -15.64
N ASP A 71 15.34 8.87 -16.22
CA ASP A 71 15.12 9.02 -17.65
C ASP A 71 14.77 10.47 -18.00
N LEU A 72 15.82 11.31 -18.06
CA LEU A 72 15.74 12.72 -18.47
C LEU A 72 15.16 12.93 -19.88
N SER A 73 14.98 11.85 -20.65
CA SER A 73 14.36 11.87 -21.98
C SER A 73 12.83 11.82 -21.95
N LYS A 74 12.22 11.46 -20.81
CA LYS A 74 10.77 11.49 -20.65
C LYS A 74 10.26 12.91 -20.42
N SER A 75 9.23 13.26 -21.16
CA SER A 75 8.49 14.49 -20.95
C SER A 75 7.62 14.42 -19.68
N ASP A 76 7.29 15.59 -19.12
CA ASP A 76 6.38 15.70 -17.98
C ASP A 76 4.99 15.13 -18.32
N GLU A 77 4.57 15.25 -19.58
CA GLU A 77 3.31 14.70 -20.10
C GLU A 77 3.27 13.17 -20.05
N GLU A 78 4.37 12.49 -20.42
CA GLU A 78 4.47 11.03 -20.33
C GLU A 78 4.49 10.55 -18.88
N ALA A 79 5.20 11.28 -18.01
CA ALA A 79 5.18 11.00 -16.57
C ALA A 79 3.78 11.16 -15.98
N LEU A 80 3.05 12.21 -16.38
CA LEU A 80 1.67 12.45 -15.96
C LEU A 80 0.72 11.35 -16.43
N ALA A 81 0.85 10.91 -17.69
CA ALA A 81 0.01 9.84 -18.24
C ALA A 81 0.20 8.52 -17.47
N GLU A 82 1.45 8.18 -17.11
CA GLU A 82 1.72 7.00 -16.30
C GLU A 82 1.19 7.12 -14.86
N LEU A 83 1.28 8.32 -14.25
CA LEU A 83 0.66 8.60 -12.95
C LEU A 83 -0.87 8.44 -13.00
N GLN A 84 -1.52 8.90 -14.07
CA GLN A 84 -2.97 8.76 -14.24
C GLN A 84 -3.38 7.28 -14.37
N LYS A 85 -2.63 6.47 -15.12
CA LYS A 85 -2.86 5.00 -15.17
C LYS A 85 -2.74 4.37 -13.79
N LEU A 86 -1.76 4.84 -13.00
CA LEU A 86 -1.57 4.36 -11.63
C LEU A 86 -2.76 4.73 -10.74
N LYS A 87 -3.29 5.95 -10.87
CA LYS A 87 -4.49 6.39 -10.15
C LYS A 87 -5.69 5.50 -10.47
N VAL A 88 -5.94 5.21 -11.75
CA VAL A 88 -7.06 4.33 -12.19
C VAL A 88 -6.90 2.91 -11.65
N LYS A 89 -5.69 2.35 -11.69
CA LYS A 89 -5.40 1.01 -11.13
C LYS A 89 -5.72 0.90 -9.65
N TYR A 90 -5.73 2.04 -8.96
CA TYR A 90 -5.79 2.17 -7.52
C TYR A 90 -6.97 3.10 -7.11
N GLU A 91 -8.07 3.08 -7.85
CA GLU A 91 -9.30 3.76 -7.42
C GLU A 91 -9.99 3.04 -6.24
N ASP A 92 -9.80 1.73 -6.12
CA ASP A 92 -10.46 0.85 -5.15
C ASP A 92 -10.02 1.03 -3.70
N THR A 93 -8.90 1.71 -3.47
CA THR A 93 -8.41 2.04 -2.14
C THR A 93 -8.39 3.56 -2.03
N GLU A 94 -9.52 4.12 -1.62
CA GLU A 94 -9.65 5.55 -1.42
C GLU A 94 -8.61 6.09 -0.42
N PRO A 95 -8.16 7.35 -0.58
CA PRO A 95 -7.24 7.97 0.36
C PRO A 95 -7.94 8.19 1.71
N VAL A 96 -7.78 7.24 2.64
CA VAL A 96 -8.32 7.33 4.01
C VAL A 96 -7.51 8.25 4.94
N GLY A 97 -6.50 8.95 4.43
CA GLY A 97 -5.63 9.85 5.20
C GLY A 97 -5.27 11.11 4.41
N GLY A 98 -5.12 12.24 5.10
CA GLY A 98 -4.82 13.53 4.47
C GLY A 98 -6.04 14.31 3.95
N GLN A 99 -7.26 13.82 4.16
CA GLN A 99 -8.44 14.66 4.03
C GLN A 99 -8.38 15.76 5.09
N SER A 100 -8.37 17.02 4.66
CA SER A 100 -8.63 18.14 5.55
C SER A 100 -9.92 17.84 6.29
N LYS A 101 -9.86 17.79 7.62
CA LYS A 101 -11.07 17.94 8.43
C LYS A 101 -11.58 19.33 8.09
N GLU A 102 -12.60 19.43 7.24
CA GLU A 102 -13.36 20.68 7.11
C GLU A 102 -13.78 21.06 8.54
N LYS A 103 -13.48 22.32 8.86
CA LYS A 103 -13.60 22.89 10.20
C LYS A 103 -15.02 23.41 10.38
#